data_AF-A0A2D6W5I0-F1
#
_entry.id   AF-A0A2D6W5I0-F1
#
_cell.length_a   1.000
_cell.length_b   1.000
_cell.length_c   1.000
_cell.angle_alpha   90.00
_cell.angle_beta   90.00
_cell.angle_gamma   90.00
#
_symmetry.space_group_name_H-M   'P 1'
#
loop_
_entity.id
_entity.type
_entity.pdbx_description
1 polymer ?
#
loop_
_entity_poly.entity_id
_entity_poly.type
_entity_poly.pdbx_seq_one_letter_code
_entity_poly.pdbx_strand_id
1 'polypeptide(L)'
;MRKAPLRTIIFKVLIFLFLFPGLPALWVWYAFIGPGYWAEFKDVKQQLESIPGVEIKHLGYNEDITLEDISAEIYVRDKGIIRLYSLTRDSFKEPKAIGFGAIGNFDIRFVGKHFIDVTNEQGKRESIKHDVSGFAINLIGDGDFAKMFPFEIKNIQGLVNKYDEVEDVISQWPNADNKKYLEDENGNEYNYYTIKIDQ
;
A
#
# COMPACT_ATOMS: atom_id res chain seq x y z
N MET A 1 -33.74 6.76 53.66
CA MET A 1 -32.66 6.68 52.64
C MET A 1 -31.52 5.82 53.18
N ARG A 2 -31.31 4.60 52.65
CA ARG A 2 -30.16 3.76 53.04
C ARG A 2 -28.89 4.35 52.41
N LYS A 3 -27.93 4.82 53.23
CA LYS A 3 -26.61 5.24 52.74
C LYS A 3 -25.89 4.00 52.22
N ALA A 4 -25.43 4.02 50.97
CA ALA A 4 -24.57 2.97 50.45
C ALA A 4 -23.31 2.90 51.33
N PRO A 5 -22.82 1.71 51.71
CA PRO A 5 -21.65 1.60 52.56
C PRO A 5 -20.45 2.20 51.82
N LEU A 6 -19.60 2.95 52.53
CA LEU A 6 -18.47 3.71 51.97
C LEU A 6 -17.60 2.88 50.99
N ARG A 7 -17.44 1.58 51.25
CA ARG A 7 -16.77 0.61 50.38
C ARG A 7 -17.41 0.49 48.98
N THR A 8 -18.74 0.50 48.89
CA THR A 8 -19.46 0.44 47.61
C THR A 8 -19.29 1.74 46.80
N ILE A 9 -19.15 2.89 47.48
CA ILE A 9 -18.89 4.16 46.81
C ILE A 9 -17.46 4.20 46.27
N ILE A 10 -16.47 3.82 47.08
CA ILE A 10 -15.07 3.73 46.66
C ILE A 10 -14.90 2.77 45.47
N PHE A 11 -15.54 1.60 45.53
CA PHE A 11 -15.48 0.61 44.44
C PHE A 11 -16.07 1.14 43.13
N LYS A 12 -17.22 1.85 43.19
CA LYS A 12 -17.83 2.48 42.01
C LYS A 12 -16.97 3.59 41.43
N VAL A 13 -16.33 4.41 42.27
CA VAL A 13 -15.40 5.47 41.83
C VAL A 13 -14.17 4.87 41.15
N LEU A 14 -13.60 3.79 41.68
CA LEU A 14 -12.48 3.08 41.05
C LEU A 14 -12.85 2.47 39.70
N ILE A 15 -14.03 1.86 39.58
CA ILE A 15 -14.54 1.36 38.28
C ILE A 15 -14.70 2.52 37.29
N PHE A 16 -15.28 3.64 37.74
CA PHE A 16 -15.49 4.80 36.88
C PHE A 16 -14.15 5.41 36.42
N LEU A 17 -13.18 5.53 37.32
CA LEU A 17 -11.82 5.99 37.01
C LEU A 17 -11.01 4.99 36.15
N PHE A 18 -11.35 3.71 36.15
CA PHE A 18 -10.74 2.77 35.20
C PHE A 18 -11.42 2.84 33.83
N LEU A 19 -12.75 2.93 33.77
CA LEU A 19 -13.49 2.89 32.51
C LEU A 19 -13.44 4.20 31.71
N PHE A 20 -13.40 5.37 32.35
CA PHE A 20 -13.50 6.66 31.65
C PHE A 20 -12.16 7.28 31.23
N PRO A 21 -11.09 7.22 32.04
CA PRO A 21 -9.75 7.59 31.57
C PRO A 21 -8.83 6.39 31.30
N GLY A 22 -8.96 5.28 32.05
CA GLY A 22 -8.06 4.13 31.91
C GLY A 22 -8.27 3.33 30.61
N LEU A 23 -9.52 2.99 30.28
CA LEU A 23 -9.84 2.22 29.07
C LEU A 23 -9.50 3.01 27.78
N PRO A 24 -9.83 4.32 27.66
CA PRO A 24 -9.39 5.10 26.51
C PRO A 24 -7.88 5.26 26.45
N ALA A 25 -7.19 5.47 27.58
CA ALA A 25 -5.72 5.57 27.59
C ALA A 25 -5.05 4.26 27.16
N LEU A 26 -5.56 3.11 27.61
CA LEU A 26 -5.10 1.80 27.17
C LEU A 26 -5.36 1.56 25.69
N TRP A 27 -6.52 1.98 25.18
CA TRP A 27 -6.86 1.87 23.76
C TRP A 27 -5.96 2.77 22.90
N VAL A 28 -5.77 4.03 23.28
CA VAL A 28 -4.85 4.97 22.61
C VAL A 28 -3.43 4.42 22.64
N TRP A 29 -2.95 3.96 23.79
CA TRP A 29 -1.64 3.33 23.88
C TRP A 29 -1.55 2.12 22.95
N TYR A 30 -2.52 1.20 22.97
CA TYR A 30 -2.51 0.01 22.12
C TYR A 30 -2.52 0.34 20.62
N ALA A 31 -3.33 1.31 20.21
CA ALA A 31 -3.54 1.67 18.81
C ALA A 31 -2.37 2.46 18.20
N PHE A 32 -1.73 3.34 18.98
CA PHE A 32 -0.75 4.31 18.45
C PHE A 32 0.69 4.10 18.93
N ILE A 33 0.91 3.23 19.92
CA ILE A 33 2.25 3.00 20.51
C ILE A 33 2.51 1.49 20.69
N GLY A 34 1.49 0.76 21.09
CA GLY A 34 1.54 -0.63 21.48
C GLY A 34 1.45 -1.60 20.29
N PRO A 35 1.10 -2.86 20.55
CA PRO A 35 1.10 -3.91 19.52
C PRO A 35 0.15 -3.65 18.35
N GLY A 36 -0.94 -2.91 18.57
CA GLY A 36 -1.91 -2.56 17.54
C GLY A 36 -1.33 -1.67 16.45
N TYR A 37 -0.46 -0.73 16.84
CA TYR A 37 0.25 0.16 15.91
C TYR A 37 1.04 -0.64 14.86
N TRP A 38 1.79 -1.66 15.29
CA TRP A 38 2.62 -2.49 14.40
C TRP A 38 1.90 -3.68 13.77
N ALA A 39 0.60 -3.85 14.01
CA ALA A 39 -0.08 -5.10 13.69
C ALA A 39 -0.13 -5.35 12.17
N GLU A 40 -0.48 -4.33 11.39
CA GLU A 40 -0.53 -4.46 9.93
C GLU A 40 0.84 -4.68 9.31
N PHE A 41 1.86 -3.94 9.74
CA PHE A 41 3.25 -4.14 9.31
C PHE A 41 3.75 -5.56 9.54
N LYS A 42 3.49 -6.12 10.73
CA LYS A 42 3.86 -7.50 11.07
C LYS A 42 3.09 -8.52 10.23
N ASP A 43 1.81 -8.30 9.99
CA ASP A 43 0.99 -9.19 9.17
C ASP A 43 1.42 -9.18 7.70
N VAL A 44 1.76 -8.01 7.14
CA VAL A 44 2.33 -7.90 5.78
C VAL A 44 3.66 -8.65 5.71
N LYS A 45 4.56 -8.41 6.67
CA LYS A 45 5.85 -9.12 6.75
C LYS A 45 5.65 -10.63 6.79
N GLN A 46 4.81 -11.12 7.71
CA GLN A 46 4.56 -12.55 7.87
C GLN A 46 3.96 -13.16 6.61
N GLN A 47 3.04 -12.46 5.95
CA GLN A 47 2.45 -12.95 4.71
C GLN A 47 3.48 -13.02 3.58
N LEU A 48 4.36 -12.03 3.42
CA LEU A 48 5.47 -12.10 2.45
C LEU A 48 6.43 -13.26 2.76
N GLU A 49 6.83 -13.43 4.02
CA GLU A 49 7.70 -14.54 4.46
C GLU A 49 7.05 -15.91 4.25
N SER A 50 5.71 -15.99 4.20
CA SER A 50 4.99 -17.23 3.96
C SER A 50 4.96 -17.66 2.49
N ILE A 51 5.29 -16.76 1.55
CA ILE A 51 5.29 -17.06 0.12
C ILE A 51 6.51 -17.93 -0.22
N PRO A 52 6.32 -19.15 -0.76
CA PRO A 52 7.45 -20.02 -1.09
C PRO A 52 8.41 -19.38 -2.09
N GLY A 53 9.71 -19.37 -1.76
CA GLY A 53 10.75 -18.83 -2.63
C GLY A 53 10.89 -17.31 -2.57
N VAL A 54 10.15 -16.61 -1.72
CA VAL A 54 10.30 -15.16 -1.51
C VAL A 54 11.25 -14.87 -0.35
N GLU A 55 12.14 -13.91 -0.56
CA GLU A 55 12.98 -13.30 0.46
C GLU A 55 12.71 -11.79 0.51
N ILE A 56 12.45 -11.24 1.70
CA ILE A 56 12.29 -9.79 1.87
C ILE A 56 13.69 -9.15 1.90
N LYS A 57 14.00 -8.30 0.92
CA LYS A 57 15.25 -7.52 0.88
C LYS A 57 15.10 -6.21 1.63
N HIS A 58 13.95 -5.55 1.47
CA HIS A 58 13.61 -4.35 2.19
C HIS A 58 12.12 -4.34 2.53
N LEU A 59 11.79 -3.80 3.70
CA LEU A 59 10.43 -3.56 4.14
C LEU A 59 10.39 -2.18 4.81
N GLY A 60 9.70 -1.24 4.18
CA GLY A 60 9.59 0.15 4.60
C GLY A 60 8.14 0.52 4.93
N TYR A 61 7.98 1.69 5.54
CA TYR A 61 6.71 2.30 5.92
C TYR A 61 6.94 3.81 6.10
N ASN A 62 5.88 4.60 6.05
CA ASN A 62 5.93 5.99 6.48
C ASN A 62 5.73 6.08 8.00
N GLU A 63 6.61 6.81 8.68
CA GLU A 63 6.52 7.08 10.12
C GLU A 63 5.44 8.14 10.40
N ASP A 64 4.18 7.74 10.31
CA ASP A 64 3.05 8.53 10.78
C ASP A 64 2.25 7.78 11.87
N ILE A 65 1.13 8.37 12.30
CA ILE A 65 0.30 7.87 13.39
C ILE A 65 -0.34 6.50 13.05
N THR A 66 -0.35 6.10 11.78
CA THR A 66 -1.06 4.92 11.27
C THR A 66 -0.15 3.89 10.58
N LEU A 67 1.17 4.13 10.48
CA LEU A 67 2.10 3.34 9.65
C LEU A 67 1.57 3.21 8.22
N GLU A 68 1.28 4.35 7.58
CA GLU A 68 0.79 4.35 6.19
C GLU A 68 1.89 3.94 5.19
N ASP A 69 1.46 3.52 4.00
CA ASP A 69 2.31 3.20 2.86
C ASP A 69 3.44 2.18 3.13
N ILE A 70 3.07 1.01 3.66
CA ILE A 70 3.99 -0.12 3.72
C ILE A 70 4.49 -0.45 2.30
N SER A 71 5.80 -0.53 2.15
CA SER A 71 6.46 -0.87 0.89
C SER A 71 7.40 -2.03 1.10
N ALA A 72 7.61 -2.84 0.06
CA ALA A 72 8.53 -3.96 0.12
C ALA A 72 9.34 -4.09 -1.16
N GLU A 73 10.61 -4.42 -1.02
CA GLU A 73 11.40 -5.02 -2.08
C GLU A 73 11.62 -6.48 -1.72
N ILE A 74 11.09 -7.36 -2.54
CA ILE A 74 11.20 -8.81 -2.37
C ILE A 74 12.04 -9.40 -3.49
N TYR A 75 12.76 -10.47 -3.20
CA TYR A 75 13.48 -11.28 -4.18
C TYR A 75 12.77 -12.62 -4.33
N VAL A 76 12.41 -12.96 -5.56
CA VAL A 76 11.87 -14.27 -5.92
C VAL A 76 13.04 -15.16 -6.34
N ARG A 77 13.22 -16.27 -5.62
CA ARG A 77 14.36 -17.19 -5.80
C ARG A 77 14.53 -17.61 -7.26
N ASP A 78 15.77 -17.58 -7.72
CA ASP A 78 16.20 -17.93 -9.09
C ASP A 78 15.57 -17.05 -10.18
N LYS A 79 14.94 -15.93 -9.81
CA LYS A 79 14.30 -14.98 -10.72
C LYS A 79 14.88 -13.57 -10.54
N GLY A 80 14.31 -12.76 -9.66
CA GLY A 80 14.75 -11.39 -9.45
C GLY A 80 13.87 -10.64 -8.46
N ILE A 81 14.03 -9.32 -8.43
CA ILE A 81 13.31 -8.46 -7.48
C ILE A 81 11.89 -8.14 -7.96
N ILE A 82 11.00 -7.87 -7.00
CA ILE A 82 9.75 -7.14 -7.18
C ILE A 82 9.73 -6.00 -6.16
N ARG A 83 9.39 -4.78 -6.59
CA ARG A 83 9.14 -3.65 -5.70
C ARG A 83 7.65 -3.33 -5.62
N LEU A 84 7.14 -3.27 -4.40
CA LEU A 84 5.73 -3.10 -4.07
C LEU A 84 5.52 -1.91 -3.14
N TYR A 85 4.38 -1.25 -3.27
CA TYR A 85 3.96 -0.08 -2.49
C TYR A 85 2.50 -0.18 -2.06
N SER A 86 2.15 0.59 -1.03
CA SER A 86 0.80 0.66 -0.45
C SER A 86 0.27 -0.71 -0.06
N LEU A 87 1.15 -1.52 0.55
CA LEU A 87 0.82 -2.85 1.03
C LEU A 87 -0.07 -2.80 2.27
N THR A 88 -1.09 -3.66 2.29
CA THR A 88 -1.99 -3.84 3.42
C THR A 88 -2.22 -5.33 3.64
N ARG A 89 -2.95 -5.68 4.69
CA ARG A 89 -3.39 -7.07 4.90
C ARG A 89 -4.17 -7.64 3.71
N ASP A 90 -4.90 -6.77 3.00
CA ASP A 90 -5.76 -7.18 1.90
C ASP A 90 -4.97 -7.43 0.61
N SER A 91 -3.72 -6.95 0.50
CA SER A 91 -2.81 -7.21 -0.64
C SER A 91 -2.58 -8.69 -0.93
N PHE A 92 -2.85 -9.58 0.03
CA PHE A 92 -2.63 -11.03 -0.08
C PHE A 92 -3.94 -11.82 -0.30
N LYS A 93 -5.09 -11.15 -0.32
CA LYS A 93 -6.42 -11.77 -0.51
C LYS A 93 -6.97 -11.41 -1.89
N GLU A 94 -7.82 -10.40 -1.94
CA GLU A 94 -8.43 -9.83 -3.14
C GLU A 94 -8.34 -8.30 -3.02
N PRO A 95 -7.12 -7.74 -3.07
CA PRO A 95 -6.95 -6.30 -2.98
C PRO A 95 -7.61 -5.58 -4.15
N LYS A 96 -8.06 -4.36 -3.89
CA LYS A 96 -8.52 -3.48 -4.96
C LYS A 96 -7.37 -2.91 -5.80
N ALA A 97 -6.21 -2.75 -5.18
CA ALA A 97 -5.02 -2.23 -5.83
C ALA A 97 -3.75 -2.71 -5.11
N ILE A 98 -2.66 -2.80 -5.86
CA ILE A 98 -1.29 -2.92 -5.34
C ILE A 98 -0.40 -1.97 -6.14
N GLY A 99 0.40 -1.16 -5.46
CA GLY A 99 1.43 -0.37 -6.15
C GLY A 99 2.56 -1.30 -6.60
N PHE A 100 2.72 -1.49 -7.90
CA PHE A 100 3.78 -2.29 -8.51
C PHE A 100 4.80 -1.37 -9.18
N GLY A 101 6.01 -1.33 -8.62
CA GLY A 101 7.03 -0.38 -9.05
C GLY A 101 8.15 -0.95 -9.88
N ALA A 102 8.57 -2.19 -9.61
CA ALA A 102 9.66 -2.79 -10.37
C ALA A 102 9.53 -4.31 -10.41
N ILE A 103 10.06 -4.90 -11.47
CA ILE A 103 10.27 -6.34 -11.61
C ILE A 103 11.53 -6.61 -12.40
N GLY A 104 12.33 -7.57 -11.96
CA GLY A 104 13.58 -7.89 -12.63
C GLY A 104 14.49 -6.67 -12.70
N ASN A 105 15.01 -6.37 -13.88
CA ASN A 105 15.83 -5.17 -14.11
C ASN A 105 15.02 -3.99 -14.66
N PHE A 106 13.69 -3.99 -14.51
CA PHE A 106 12.80 -2.95 -15.02
C PHE A 106 12.13 -2.19 -13.87
N ASP A 107 12.43 -0.89 -13.80
CA ASP A 107 11.82 0.06 -12.88
C ASP A 107 10.76 0.88 -13.64
N ILE A 108 9.51 0.81 -13.19
CA ILE A 108 8.34 1.36 -13.87
C ILE A 108 8.17 2.82 -13.47
N ARG A 109 8.00 3.68 -14.47
CA ARG A 109 7.88 5.11 -14.32
C ARG A 109 6.75 5.64 -15.18
N PHE A 110 6.14 6.73 -14.74
CA PHE A 110 5.29 7.53 -15.60
C PHE A 110 5.40 9.01 -15.24
N VAL A 111 5.09 9.85 -16.23
CA VAL A 111 4.82 11.27 -16.06
C VAL A 111 3.53 11.61 -16.76
N GLY A 112 2.78 12.59 -16.30
CA GLY A 112 1.55 12.96 -16.99
C GLY A 112 0.72 13.92 -16.17
N LYS A 113 -0.60 13.77 -16.26
CA LYS A 113 -1.55 14.74 -15.71
C LYS A 113 -2.73 14.04 -15.06
N HIS A 114 -2.85 14.17 -13.75
CA HIS A 114 -3.90 13.53 -12.98
C HIS A 114 -4.84 14.56 -12.38
N PHE A 115 -6.09 14.16 -12.14
CA PHE A 115 -7.01 14.94 -11.32
C PHE A 115 -6.66 14.80 -9.84
N ILE A 116 -6.52 15.93 -9.17
CA ILE A 116 -6.36 16.01 -7.71
C ILE A 116 -7.45 16.90 -7.13
N ASP A 117 -7.95 16.54 -5.96
CA ASP A 117 -8.87 17.38 -5.20
C ASP A 117 -8.07 18.38 -4.36
N VAL A 118 -8.34 19.66 -4.56
CA VAL A 118 -7.74 20.76 -3.81
C VAL A 118 -8.81 21.60 -3.14
N THR A 119 -8.42 22.36 -2.12
CA THR A 119 -9.28 23.37 -1.50
C THR A 119 -8.75 24.75 -1.89
N ASN A 120 -9.58 25.54 -2.55
CA ASN A 120 -9.18 26.89 -2.95
C ASN A 120 -9.17 27.86 -1.76
N GLU A 121 -8.72 29.09 -2.00
CA GLU A 121 -8.58 30.13 -0.97
C GLU A 121 -9.92 30.48 -0.28
N GLN A 122 -11.06 30.19 -0.92
CA GLN A 122 -12.39 30.41 -0.35
C GLN A 122 -12.91 29.20 0.43
N GLY A 123 -12.10 28.16 0.63
CA GLY A 123 -12.48 26.94 1.35
C GLY A 123 -13.35 25.98 0.52
N LYS A 124 -13.47 26.18 -0.79
CA LYS A 124 -14.26 25.31 -1.67
C LYS A 124 -13.39 24.20 -2.24
N ARG A 125 -13.89 22.96 -2.22
CA ARG A 125 -13.25 21.83 -2.90
C ARG A 125 -13.45 21.91 -4.41
N GLU A 126 -12.37 21.71 -5.15
CA GLU A 126 -12.36 21.65 -6.61
C GLU A 126 -11.38 20.57 -7.09
N SER A 127 -11.66 20.00 -8.26
CA SER A 127 -10.78 19.03 -8.89
C SER A 127 -10.00 19.72 -10.00
N ILE A 128 -8.68 19.67 -9.93
CA ILE A 128 -7.78 20.28 -10.91
C ILE A 128 -6.88 19.23 -11.53
N LYS A 129 -6.51 19.44 -12.79
CA LYS A 129 -5.57 18.57 -13.50
C LYS A 129 -4.15 19.06 -13.24
N HIS A 130 -3.33 18.25 -12.59
CA HIS A 130 -1.99 18.59 -12.12
C HIS A 130 -0.93 17.65 -12.70
N ASP A 131 0.27 18.18 -12.97
CA ASP A 131 1.40 17.40 -13.47
C ASP A 131 1.88 16.41 -12.41
N VAL A 132 2.03 15.15 -12.78
CA VAL A 132 2.45 14.09 -11.86
C VAL A 132 3.65 13.34 -12.42
N SER A 133 4.49 12.84 -11.50
CA SER A 133 5.44 11.78 -11.77
C SER A 133 5.23 10.68 -10.76
N GLY A 134 5.20 9.44 -11.23
CA GLY A 134 5.02 8.26 -10.39
C GLY A 134 5.98 7.14 -10.74
N PHE A 135 6.09 6.19 -9.82
CA PHE A 135 7.03 5.08 -9.85
C PHE A 135 6.36 3.73 -9.56
N ALA A 136 5.03 3.69 -9.65
CA ALA A 136 4.25 2.48 -9.42
C ALA A 136 2.93 2.54 -10.19
N ILE A 137 2.49 1.39 -10.67
CA ILE A 137 1.21 1.21 -11.36
C ILE A 137 0.35 0.21 -10.59
N ASN A 138 -0.95 0.20 -10.84
CA ASN A 138 -1.82 -0.87 -10.34
C ASN A 138 -1.96 -1.98 -11.39
N LEU A 139 -1.69 -3.22 -10.98
CA LEU A 139 -1.81 -4.41 -11.84
C LEU A 139 -3.07 -5.24 -11.58
N ILE A 140 -3.87 -4.86 -10.58
CA ILE A 140 -4.99 -5.66 -10.08
C ILE A 140 -6.32 -5.02 -10.46
N GLY A 141 -7.29 -5.87 -10.80
CA GLY A 141 -8.64 -5.48 -11.18
C GLY A 141 -8.72 -4.98 -12.62
N ASP A 142 -9.66 -4.06 -12.86
CA ASP A 142 -10.03 -3.60 -14.21
C ASP A 142 -9.32 -2.30 -14.62
N GLY A 143 -8.24 -1.92 -13.94
CA GLY A 143 -7.45 -0.74 -14.27
C GLY A 143 -6.75 -0.88 -15.63
N ASP A 144 -6.48 0.24 -16.31
CA ASP A 144 -5.98 0.19 -17.69
C ASP A 144 -4.57 -0.41 -17.82
N PHE A 145 -3.73 -0.29 -16.79
CA PHE A 145 -2.46 -1.02 -16.74
C PHE A 145 -2.65 -2.53 -16.54
N ALA A 146 -3.65 -2.96 -15.75
CA ALA A 146 -3.95 -4.38 -15.56
C ALA A 146 -4.40 -5.03 -16.88
N LYS A 147 -5.16 -4.31 -17.71
CA LYS A 147 -5.59 -4.75 -19.05
C LYS A 147 -4.44 -4.96 -20.04
N MET A 148 -3.24 -4.46 -19.75
CA MET A 148 -2.06 -4.69 -20.61
C MET A 148 -1.49 -6.09 -20.46
N PHE A 149 -1.89 -6.84 -19.43
CA PHE A 149 -1.45 -8.20 -19.19
C PHE A 149 -2.46 -9.18 -19.80
N PRO A 150 -2.02 -10.24 -20.51
CA PRO A 150 -2.91 -11.22 -21.12
C PRO A 150 -3.51 -12.21 -20.10
N PHE A 151 -3.37 -11.93 -18.80
CA PHE A 151 -3.80 -12.76 -17.70
C PHE A 151 -4.12 -11.89 -16.48
N GLU A 152 -4.93 -12.43 -15.58
CA GLU A 152 -5.31 -11.76 -14.34
C GLU A 152 -4.25 -11.98 -13.24
N ILE A 153 -3.96 -10.92 -12.48
CA ILE A 153 -3.17 -10.96 -11.25
C ILE A 153 -4.09 -10.59 -10.09
N LYS A 154 -4.35 -11.54 -9.20
CA LYS A 154 -5.35 -11.38 -8.14
C LYS A 154 -4.81 -10.77 -6.85
N ASN A 155 -3.54 -10.99 -6.54
CA ASN A 155 -2.88 -10.58 -5.29
C ASN A 155 -1.36 -10.78 -5.41
N ILE A 156 -0.60 -10.50 -4.33
CA ILE A 156 0.86 -10.67 -4.30
C ILE A 156 1.29 -12.10 -4.61
N GLN A 157 0.63 -13.12 -4.06
CA GLN A 157 0.96 -14.52 -4.34
C GLN A 157 0.78 -14.83 -5.84
N GLY A 158 -0.30 -14.33 -6.45
CA GLY A 158 -0.54 -14.45 -7.89
C GLY A 158 0.52 -13.76 -8.72
N LEU A 159 0.96 -12.57 -8.30
CA LEU A 159 2.05 -11.83 -8.94
C LEU A 159 3.38 -12.61 -8.88
N VAL A 160 3.76 -13.12 -7.71
CA VAL A 160 4.99 -13.92 -7.53
C VAL A 160 4.94 -15.20 -8.37
N ASN A 161 3.79 -15.88 -8.40
CA ASN A 161 3.63 -17.11 -9.17
C ASN A 161 3.77 -16.87 -10.69
N LYS A 162 3.42 -15.67 -11.16
CA LYS A 162 3.46 -15.24 -12.56
C LYS A 162 4.65 -14.34 -12.89
N TYR A 163 5.70 -14.39 -12.07
CA TYR A 163 6.83 -13.48 -12.19
C TYR A 163 7.37 -13.39 -13.62
N ASP A 164 7.62 -14.53 -14.27
CA ASP A 164 8.27 -14.56 -15.59
C ASP A 164 7.34 -13.97 -16.65
N GLU A 165 6.06 -14.32 -16.61
CA GLU A 165 5.08 -13.80 -17.56
C GLU A 165 4.85 -12.29 -17.38
N VAL A 166 4.93 -11.78 -16.15
CA VAL A 166 4.84 -10.35 -15.85
C VAL A 166 6.10 -9.63 -16.33
N GLU A 167 7.29 -10.17 -16.04
CA GLU A 167 8.55 -9.60 -16.50
C GLU A 167 8.61 -9.58 -18.03
N ASP A 168 8.15 -10.63 -18.70
CA ASP A 168 8.09 -10.69 -20.17
C ASP A 168 7.24 -9.56 -20.76
N VAL A 169 6.09 -9.25 -20.15
CA VAL A 169 5.24 -8.13 -20.58
C VAL A 169 5.94 -6.79 -20.34
N ILE A 170 6.46 -6.58 -19.13
CA ILE A 170 7.16 -5.34 -18.77
C ILE A 170 8.44 -5.14 -19.60
N SER A 171 9.09 -6.22 -20.03
CA SER A 171 10.31 -6.15 -20.85
C SER A 171 10.10 -5.51 -22.22
N GLN A 172 8.86 -5.53 -22.70
CA GLN A 172 8.44 -4.97 -23.98
C GLN A 172 7.93 -3.53 -23.85
N TRP A 173 7.85 -2.99 -22.62
CA TRP A 173 7.38 -1.63 -22.39
C TRP A 173 8.37 -0.59 -22.91
N PRO A 174 7.89 0.62 -23.25
CA PRO A 174 8.76 1.69 -23.71
C PRO A 174 9.84 2.07 -22.69
N ASN A 175 10.96 2.61 -23.18
CA ASN A 175 12.00 3.19 -22.35
C ASN A 175 11.84 4.71 -22.21
N ALA A 176 12.72 5.35 -21.44
CA ALA A 176 12.67 6.79 -21.16
C ALA A 176 12.68 7.69 -22.41
N ASP A 177 13.26 7.23 -23.52
CA ASP A 177 13.32 7.98 -24.79
C ASP A 177 12.08 7.77 -25.67
N ASN A 178 11.30 6.72 -25.44
CA ASN A 178 10.18 6.31 -26.30
C ASN A 178 8.89 6.07 -25.53
N LYS A 179 8.60 6.91 -24.53
CA LYS A 179 7.41 6.84 -23.66
C LYS A 179 6.12 6.64 -24.46
N LYS A 180 5.18 5.86 -23.92
CA LYS A 180 3.84 5.67 -24.51
C LYS A 180 2.77 6.34 -23.69
N TYR A 181 1.77 6.86 -24.40
CA TYR A 181 0.60 7.50 -23.81
C TYR A 181 -0.48 6.47 -23.47
N LEU A 182 -1.09 6.66 -22.31
CA LEU A 182 -2.31 6.00 -21.86
C LEU A 182 -3.18 7.06 -21.16
N GLU A 183 -4.48 7.03 -21.37
CA GLU A 183 -5.45 7.79 -20.58
C GLU A 183 -6.41 6.82 -19.93
N ASP A 184 -6.63 6.97 -18.63
CA ASP A 184 -7.57 6.11 -17.91
C ASP A 184 -9.02 6.61 -18.01
N GLU A 185 -9.96 5.79 -17.55
CA GLU A 185 -11.40 6.13 -17.54
C GLU A 185 -11.76 7.40 -16.75
N ASN A 186 -10.88 7.86 -15.84
CA ASN A 186 -11.05 9.08 -15.06
C ASN A 186 -10.42 10.30 -15.74
N GLY A 187 -9.84 10.12 -16.94
CA GLY A 187 -9.15 11.16 -17.69
C GLY A 187 -7.74 11.48 -17.16
N ASN A 188 -7.15 10.61 -16.33
CA ASN A 188 -5.75 10.74 -15.94
C ASN A 188 -4.85 10.30 -17.08
N GLU A 189 -3.85 11.12 -17.37
CA GLU A 189 -2.92 10.90 -18.47
C GLU A 189 -1.60 10.33 -17.95
N TYR A 190 -1.09 9.31 -18.64
CA TYR A 190 0.15 8.64 -18.32
C TYR A 190 1.04 8.58 -19.56
N ASN A 191 2.26 9.09 -19.45
CA ASN A 191 3.36 8.79 -20.35
C ASN A 191 4.26 7.78 -19.63
N TYR A 192 3.96 6.50 -19.79
CA TYR A 192 4.60 5.40 -19.06
C TYR A 192 5.85 4.89 -19.79
N TYR A 193 6.80 4.39 -19.01
CA TYR A 193 8.07 3.83 -19.46
C TYR A 193 8.76 3.02 -18.37
N THR A 194 9.81 2.30 -18.75
CA THR A 194 10.71 1.62 -17.84
C THR A 194 12.12 2.22 -17.88
N ILE A 195 12.81 2.11 -16.76
CA ILE A 195 14.25 2.38 -16.62
C ILE A 195 14.93 1.05 -16.28
N LYS A 196 16.09 0.80 -16.89
CA LYS A 196 16.91 -0.35 -16.50
C LYS A 196 17.61 -0.07 -15.18
N ILE A 197 17.48 -0.99 -14.22
CA ILE A 197 18.18 -0.94 -12.93
C ILE A 197 19.21 -2.06 -12.87
N ASP A 198 20.37 -1.74 -12.29
CA ASP A 198 21.37 -2.74 -11.96
C ASP A 198 20.89 -3.54 -10.75
N GLN A 199 21.04 -4.86 -10.81
CA GLN A 199 20.71 -5.80 -9.73
C GLN A 199 21.95 -6.22 -8.96
#